data_AF-A0A1Y2B365-F1
#
_entry.id   AF-A0A1Y2B365-F1
#
_cell.length_a   1.000
_cell.length_b   1.000
_cell.length_c   1.000
_cell.angle_alpha   90.00
_cell.angle_beta   90.00
_cell.angle_gamma   90.00
#
_symmetry.space_group_name_H-M   'P 1'
#
loop_
_entity.id
_entity.type
_entity.pdbx_description
1 polymer ?
#
loop_
_entity_poly.entity_id
_entity_poly.type
_entity_poly.pdbx_seq_one_letter_code
_entity_poly.pdbx_strand_id
1 'polypeptide(L)'
;MHFSTLLLLLVPVQILCLAPLEPPTGKVHSGAWYDRNNSDTPKAINDRIGKKLRFFQTDIDLSGVYKPWTAPSLTDQFLSQLNDTGSNAHAYLTIYPFLGFDAITSESVDSWKAA
;
A
#
# COMPACT_ATOMS: atom_id res chain seq x y z
N MET A 1 57.34 -20.96 2.38
CA MET A 1 56.34 -19.90 2.13
C MET A 1 54.97 -20.58 2.12
N HIS A 2 54.13 -20.32 3.13
CA HIS A 2 52.77 -20.90 3.23
C HIS A 2 51.77 -19.80 2.91
N PHE A 3 50.98 -19.98 1.86
CA PHE A 3 49.85 -19.12 1.55
C PHE A 3 48.64 -19.61 2.34
N SER A 4 48.21 -18.81 3.30
CA SER A 4 46.96 -19.03 4.05
C SER A 4 45.82 -18.46 3.21
N THR A 5 45.01 -19.33 2.63
CA THR A 5 43.83 -18.93 1.84
C THR A 5 42.72 -18.49 2.80
N LEU A 6 42.49 -17.18 2.87
CA LEU A 6 41.37 -16.59 3.60
C LEU A 6 40.07 -16.92 2.84
N LEU A 7 39.26 -17.82 3.40
CA LEU A 7 37.92 -18.12 2.88
C LEU A 7 36.98 -16.95 3.23
N LEU A 8 36.71 -16.07 2.27
CA LEU A 8 35.64 -15.08 2.39
C LEU A 8 34.29 -15.81 2.33
N LEU A 9 33.64 -15.95 3.49
CA LEU A 9 32.22 -16.30 3.57
C LEU A 9 31.40 -15.11 3.09
N LEU A 10 31.04 -15.12 1.80
CA LEU A 10 29.99 -14.28 1.25
C LEU A 10 28.65 -14.72 1.88
N VAL A 11 28.25 -14.06 2.96
CA VAL A 11 26.89 -14.20 3.48
C VAL A 11 25.97 -13.44 2.51
N PRO A 12 25.04 -14.11 1.80
CA PRO A 12 24.08 -13.39 0.99
C PRO A 12 23.19 -12.58 1.93
N VAL A 13 23.30 -11.25 1.86
CA VAL A 13 22.30 -10.34 2.42
C VAL A 13 21.02 -10.57 1.62
N GLN A 14 20.15 -11.45 2.12
CA GLN A 14 18.83 -11.61 1.54
C GLN A 14 18.06 -10.32 1.77
N ILE A 15 17.69 -9.67 0.68
CA ILE A 15 16.86 -8.47 0.65
C ILE A 15 15.47 -8.84 1.18
N LEU A 16 15.30 -8.78 2.51
CA LEU A 16 14.06 -9.10 3.23
C LEU A 16 13.08 -7.92 3.30
N CYS A 17 13.31 -6.85 2.52
CA CYS A 17 12.56 -5.61 2.68
C CYS A 17 11.14 -5.65 2.04
N LEU A 18 10.88 -6.57 1.10
CA LEU A 18 9.59 -6.72 0.41
C LEU A 18 8.88 -8.06 0.66
N ALA A 19 9.58 -9.06 1.18
CA ALA A 19 9.01 -10.37 1.56
C ALA A 19 7.78 -10.33 2.50
N PRO A 20 7.58 -9.32 3.39
CA PRO A 20 6.44 -9.34 4.31
C PRO A 20 5.07 -9.11 3.66
N LEU A 21 5.02 -8.53 2.46
CA LEU A 21 3.77 -8.21 1.75
C LEU A 21 3.44 -9.24 0.67
N GLU A 22 4.39 -10.10 0.32
CA GLU A 22 4.15 -11.18 -0.64
C GLU A 22 3.44 -12.36 0.04
N PRO A 23 2.48 -12.99 -0.65
CA PRO A 23 1.88 -14.21 -0.12
C PRO A 23 2.93 -15.33 -0.02
N PRO A 24 2.78 -16.25 0.94
CA PRO A 24 3.60 -17.46 0.98
C PRO A 24 3.58 -18.19 -0.37
N THR A 25 4.68 -18.85 -0.73
CA THR A 25 4.81 -19.59 -2.00
C THR A 25 3.59 -20.49 -2.26
N GLY A 26 3.00 -20.37 -3.44
CA GLY A 26 1.80 -21.12 -3.84
C GLY A 26 0.48 -20.60 -3.25
N LYS A 27 0.48 -19.42 -2.61
CA LYS A 27 -0.72 -18.71 -2.16
C LYS A 27 -0.92 -17.42 -2.95
N VAL A 28 -2.18 -16.98 -3.02
CA VAL A 28 -2.56 -15.71 -3.63
C VAL A 28 -3.32 -14.91 -2.59
N HIS A 29 -2.98 -13.62 -2.45
CA HIS A 29 -3.79 -12.69 -1.68
C HIS A 29 -4.95 -12.19 -2.55
N SER A 30 -6.17 -12.31 -2.01
CA SER A 30 -7.34 -11.66 -2.58
C SER A 30 -7.57 -10.34 -1.88
N GLY A 31 -7.81 -9.29 -2.66
CA GLY A 31 -8.14 -7.96 -2.19
C GLY A 31 -9.11 -7.28 -3.13
N ALA A 32 -9.49 -6.07 -2.78
CA ALA A 32 -10.46 -5.29 -3.56
C ALA A 32 -10.04 -3.83 -3.64
N TRP A 33 -10.30 -3.23 -4.81
CA TRP A 33 -10.45 -1.79 -4.90
C TRP A 33 -11.76 -1.43 -4.23
N TYR A 34 -11.73 -0.57 -3.21
CA TYR A 34 -12.97 -0.11 -2.60
C TYR A 34 -13.37 1.24 -3.21
N ASP A 35 -14.62 1.32 -3.67
CA ASP A 35 -15.13 2.50 -4.36
C ASP A 35 -15.75 3.49 -3.36
N ARG A 36 -14.90 4.37 -2.82
CA ARG A 36 -15.34 5.44 -1.92
C ARG A 36 -16.30 6.44 -2.56
N ASN A 37 -16.29 6.58 -3.90
CA ASN A 37 -17.16 7.53 -4.60
C ASN A 37 -18.63 7.09 -4.53
N ASN A 38 -18.88 5.80 -4.36
CA ASN A 38 -20.21 5.21 -4.21
C ASN A 38 -20.53 4.79 -2.76
N SER A 39 -19.89 5.44 -1.77
CA SER A 39 -20.07 5.16 -0.33
C SER A 39 -19.76 3.72 0.08
N ASP A 40 -18.99 2.98 -0.71
CA ASP A 40 -18.58 1.62 -0.37
C ASP A 40 -17.52 1.64 0.74
N THR A 41 -17.39 0.55 1.48
CA THR A 41 -16.35 0.41 2.53
C THR A 41 -15.70 -0.97 2.47
N PRO A 42 -14.43 -1.09 2.92
CA PRO A 42 -13.78 -2.38 3.13
C PRO A 42 -14.62 -3.38 3.93
N LYS A 43 -15.35 -2.90 4.96
CA LYS A 43 -16.25 -3.73 5.74
C LYS A 43 -17.43 -4.24 4.89
N ALA A 44 -18.10 -3.36 4.15
CA ALA A 44 -19.21 -3.75 3.29
C ALA A 44 -18.78 -4.75 2.21
N ILE A 45 -17.59 -4.58 1.64
CA ILE A 45 -17.01 -5.54 0.68
C ILE A 45 -16.80 -6.92 1.34
N ASN A 46 -16.19 -6.97 2.52
CA ASN A 46 -15.99 -8.21 3.26
C ASN A 46 -17.32 -8.92 3.56
N ASP A 47 -18.34 -8.15 3.97
CA ASP A 47 -19.67 -8.67 4.27
C ASP A 47 -20.32 -9.26 2.99
N ARG A 48 -20.20 -8.59 1.84
CA ARG A 48 -20.71 -9.09 0.54
C ARG A 48 -20.00 -10.36 0.07
N ILE A 49 -18.69 -10.46 0.26
CA ILE A 49 -17.87 -11.63 -0.13
C ILE A 49 -18.03 -12.78 0.88
N GLY A 50 -18.44 -12.48 2.12
CA GLY A 50 -18.50 -13.44 3.22
C GLY A 50 -17.12 -13.86 3.73
N LYS A 51 -16.06 -13.09 3.43
CA LYS A 51 -14.68 -13.34 3.89
C LYS A 51 -13.93 -12.03 4.13
N LYS A 52 -13.02 -12.04 5.10
CA LYS A 52 -12.04 -10.96 5.29
C LYS A 52 -10.97 -11.03 4.21
N LEU A 53 -10.89 -10.00 3.38
CA LEU A 53 -9.85 -9.85 2.35
C LEU A 53 -8.49 -9.54 2.97
N ARG A 54 -7.42 -9.78 2.20
CA ARG A 54 -6.02 -9.61 2.63
C ARG A 54 -5.46 -8.23 2.33
N PHE A 55 -6.07 -7.50 1.41
CA PHE A 55 -5.73 -6.11 1.15
C PHE A 55 -6.93 -5.35 0.61
N PHE A 56 -6.90 -4.04 0.79
CA PHE A 56 -7.77 -3.12 0.09
C PHE A 56 -6.95 -2.06 -0.60
N GLN A 57 -7.47 -1.55 -1.70
CA GLN A 57 -6.79 -0.56 -2.51
C GLN A 57 -7.63 0.70 -2.67
N THR A 58 -6.97 1.84 -2.64
CA THR A 58 -7.52 3.15 -3.00
C THR A 58 -6.51 3.96 -3.79
N ASP A 59 -6.92 5.09 -4.33
CA ASP A 59 -6.05 6.02 -5.04
C ASP A 59 -5.86 7.35 -4.32
N ILE A 60 -4.86 8.12 -4.71
CA ILE A 60 -4.77 9.56 -4.46
C ILE A 60 -4.11 10.22 -5.67
N ASP A 61 -4.28 11.53 -5.77
CA ASP A 61 -3.49 12.37 -6.66
C ASP A 61 -2.51 13.20 -5.83
N LEU A 62 -1.25 13.26 -6.22
CA LEU A 62 -0.22 14.11 -5.59
C LEU A 62 0.19 15.31 -6.45
N SER A 63 -0.40 15.46 -7.64
CA SER A 63 -0.06 16.52 -8.58
C SER A 63 -0.83 17.83 -8.37
N GLY A 64 -1.74 17.88 -7.39
CA GLY A 64 -2.29 19.13 -6.85
C GLY A 64 -3.67 19.57 -7.33
N VAL A 65 -4.26 18.94 -8.36
CA VAL A 65 -5.68 19.17 -8.74
C VAL A 65 -6.51 17.98 -8.28
N TYR A 66 -6.85 18.02 -6.99
CA TYR A 66 -7.56 16.93 -6.36
C TYR A 66 -9.01 16.84 -6.84
N LYS A 67 -9.40 15.68 -7.36
CA LYS A 67 -10.82 15.34 -7.43
C LYS A 67 -11.31 15.09 -6.00
N PRO A 68 -12.60 15.29 -5.71
CA PRO A 68 -13.15 15.05 -4.36
C PRO A 68 -12.87 13.65 -3.83
N TRP A 69 -12.68 12.67 -4.72
CA TRP A 69 -12.37 11.30 -4.41
C TRP A 69 -10.91 10.94 -4.67
N THR A 70 -9.96 11.85 -4.81
CA THR A 70 -8.51 11.53 -4.92
C THR A 70 -7.64 12.43 -4.06
N ALA A 71 -8.24 13.23 -3.18
CA ALA A 71 -7.50 14.10 -2.27
C ALA A 71 -6.68 13.27 -1.26
N PRO A 72 -5.43 13.68 -0.96
CA PRO A 72 -4.59 12.99 0.04
C PRO A 72 -5.24 12.84 1.42
N SER A 73 -6.09 13.80 1.82
CA SER A 73 -6.85 13.79 3.08
C SER A 73 -7.81 12.61 3.24
N LEU A 74 -8.12 11.88 2.16
CA LEU A 74 -8.97 10.68 2.20
C LEU A 74 -8.23 9.45 2.75
N THR A 75 -6.91 9.54 2.94
CA THR A 75 -6.11 8.44 3.47
C THR A 75 -6.50 8.09 4.90
N ASP A 76 -6.77 9.09 5.75
CA ASP A 76 -7.21 8.87 7.14
C ASP A 76 -8.55 8.12 7.20
N GLN A 77 -9.49 8.53 6.34
CA GLN A 77 -10.76 7.83 6.19
C GLN A 77 -10.54 6.38 5.77
N PHE A 78 -9.65 6.13 4.80
CA PHE A 78 -9.34 4.79 4.34
C PHE A 78 -8.73 3.92 5.45
N LEU A 79 -7.76 4.44 6.19
CA LEU A 79 -7.13 3.72 7.30
C LEU A 79 -8.14 3.43 8.41
N SER A 80 -9.01 4.39 8.75
CA SER A 80 -10.11 4.19 9.69
C SER A 80 -11.05 3.06 9.23
N GLN A 81 -11.49 3.10 7.98
CA GLN A 81 -12.37 2.08 7.40
C GLN A 81 -11.71 0.69 7.27
N LEU A 82 -10.39 0.63 7.10
CA LEU A 82 -9.62 -0.61 7.18
C LEU A 82 -9.62 -1.17 8.60
N ASN A 83 -9.41 -0.34 9.61
CA ASN A 83 -9.44 -0.74 11.01
C ASN A 83 -10.83 -1.30 11.39
N ASP A 84 -11.91 -0.71 10.89
CA ASP A 84 -13.29 -1.16 11.11
C ASP A 84 -13.56 -2.60 10.60
N THR A 85 -12.73 -3.13 9.71
CA THR A 85 -12.84 -4.53 9.28
C THR A 85 -12.44 -5.54 10.37
N GLY A 86 -11.71 -5.08 11.40
CA GLY A 86 -11.09 -5.94 12.41
C GLY A 86 -10.21 -7.02 11.79
N SER A 87 -9.53 -6.71 10.69
CA SER A 87 -8.66 -7.63 9.94
C SER A 87 -7.22 -7.13 9.93
N ASN A 88 -6.28 -7.99 9.55
CA ASN A 88 -4.89 -7.61 9.29
C ASN A 88 -4.65 -7.31 7.80
N ALA A 89 -5.64 -6.73 7.13
CA ALA A 89 -5.54 -6.40 5.71
C ALA A 89 -4.49 -5.32 5.46
N HIS A 90 -3.75 -5.46 4.37
CA HIS A 90 -2.80 -4.45 3.91
C HIS A 90 -3.52 -3.30 3.21
N ALA A 91 -3.04 -2.08 3.44
CA ALA A 91 -3.46 -0.89 2.70
C ALA A 91 -2.61 -0.76 1.42
N TYR A 92 -3.25 -0.74 0.26
CA TYR A 92 -2.61 -0.47 -1.02
C TYR A 92 -3.03 0.91 -1.51
N LEU A 93 -2.05 1.72 -1.88
CA LEU A 93 -2.28 3.09 -2.35
C LEU A 93 -1.77 3.22 -3.78
N THR A 94 -2.65 3.61 -4.69
CA THR A 94 -2.29 4.00 -6.05
C THR A 94 -2.06 5.51 -6.08
N ILE A 95 -0.89 5.94 -6.51
CA ILE A 95 -0.59 7.36 -6.64
C ILE A 95 -0.70 7.72 -8.11
N TYR A 96 -1.65 8.60 -8.44
CA TYR A 96 -1.78 9.17 -9.76
C TYR A 96 -1.06 10.53 -9.83
N PRO A 97 -0.25 10.76 -10.86
CA PRO A 97 0.23 12.08 -11.23
C PRO A 97 -0.62 12.64 -12.36
N PHE A 98 -1.88 13.03 -12.09
CA PHE A 98 -2.78 13.43 -13.18
C PHE A 98 -2.28 14.62 -14.01
N LEU A 99 -1.48 15.51 -13.42
CA LEU A 99 -0.82 16.62 -14.12
C LEU A 99 0.63 16.32 -14.55
N GLY A 100 1.07 15.07 -14.45
CA GLY A 100 2.44 14.65 -14.71
C GLY A 100 3.34 14.68 -13.47
N PHE A 101 4.49 14.01 -13.57
CA PHE A 101 5.43 13.86 -12.45
C PHE A 101 6.07 15.18 -12.02
N ASP A 102 6.27 16.12 -12.95
CA ASP A 102 6.85 17.44 -12.67
C ASP A 102 5.97 18.30 -11.75
N ALA A 103 4.68 17.95 -11.63
CA ALA A 103 3.74 18.62 -10.74
C ALA A 103 3.71 18.02 -9.33
N ILE A 104 4.42 16.92 -9.06
CA ILE A 104 4.57 16.38 -7.70
C ILE A 104 5.64 17.18 -6.97
N THR A 105 5.26 17.84 -5.87
CA THR A 105 6.20 18.60 -5.03
C THR A 105 6.54 17.85 -3.74
N SER A 106 7.61 18.28 -3.07
CA SER A 106 7.96 17.75 -1.74
C SER A 106 6.84 18.01 -0.73
N GLU A 107 6.14 19.15 -0.82
CA GLU A 107 5.00 19.46 0.04
C GLU A 107 3.83 18.48 -0.19
N SER A 108 3.52 18.12 -1.44
CA SER A 108 2.51 17.11 -1.74
C SER A 108 2.85 15.76 -1.08
N VAL A 109 4.12 15.36 -1.11
CA VAL A 109 4.59 14.11 -0.49
C VAL A 109 4.61 14.21 1.04
N ASP A 110 5.03 15.34 1.61
CA ASP A 110 5.16 15.49 3.06
C ASP A 110 3.80 15.64 3.75
N SER A 111 2.81 16.24 3.08
CA SER A 111 1.42 16.27 3.54
C SER A 111 0.82 14.87 3.74
N TRP A 112 1.37 13.85 3.07
CA TRP A 112 1.00 12.45 3.24
C TRP A 112 1.73 11.77 4.40
N LYS A 113 3.01 12.09 4.65
CA LYS A 113 3.79 11.45 5.73
C LYS A 113 3.33 11.83 7.15
N ALA A 114 2.55 12.91 7.29
CA ALA A 114 2.06 13.43 8.56
C ALA A 114 0.72 12.83 9.02
N ALA A 115 0.11 11.97 8.20
CA ALA A 115 -1.08 11.18 8.48
C ALA A 115 -0.71 9.75 8.93
#